data_AF-A0A0F4NH41-F1
#
_entry.id   AF-A0A0F4NH41-F1
#
_cell.length_a   1.000
_cell.length_b   1.000
_cell.length_c   1.000
_cell.angle_alpha   90.00
_cell.angle_beta   90.00
_cell.angle_gamma   90.00
#
_symmetry.space_group_name_H-M   'P 1'
#
loop_
_entity.id
_entity.type
_entity.pdbx_description
1 polymer ?
#
loop_
_entity_poly.entity_id
_entity_poly.type
_entity_poly.pdbx_seq_one_letter_code
_entity_poly.pdbx_strand_id
1 'polypeptide(L)'
;MNEWFPAITTTSLLAGLIWLSKSWLLTRLKGSIAHEYNEELESLKSQLRKAEDNYKSDLKKKEQRIDVLQSEVLSQVSARYTALYARQMQAIERIWEAVVILGSAKFTSSTMTNVNYEAAITATATDQKARTFFDIMCKYDTDQLGQAITLASQQRPFVSVISWAYYAAYQAILSYSIVRVELLKTGVG
;
A
#
# COMPACT_ATOMS: atom_id res chain seq x y z
N MET A 1 -57.63 84.85 54.54
CA MET A 1 -57.39 83.39 54.39
C MET A 1 -57.80 83.01 52.96
N ASN A 2 -56.95 82.25 52.24
CA ASN A 2 -57.23 81.51 50.99
C ASN A 2 -56.51 81.94 49.69
N GLU A 3 -55.22 82.28 49.75
CA GLU A 3 -54.34 82.33 48.55
C GLU A 3 -53.72 80.96 48.18
N TRP A 4 -53.96 79.92 48.98
CA TRP A 4 -53.28 78.61 48.84
C TRP A 4 -53.95 77.62 47.88
N PHE A 5 -55.25 77.75 47.62
CA PHE A 5 -56.00 76.86 46.71
C PHE A 5 -55.49 76.85 45.26
N PRO A 6 -55.21 78.01 44.60
CA PRO A 6 -54.70 77.99 43.22
C PRO A 6 -53.26 77.44 43.12
N ALA A 7 -52.47 77.54 44.18
CA ALA A 7 -51.12 76.97 44.23
C ALA A 7 -51.14 75.44 44.33
N ILE A 8 -52.06 74.86 45.13
CA ILE A 8 -52.21 73.40 45.26
C ILE A 8 -52.72 72.78 43.96
N THR A 9 -53.70 73.40 43.29
CA THR A 9 -54.25 72.88 42.02
C THR A 9 -53.21 72.93 40.90
N THR A 10 -52.46 74.03 40.78
CA THR A 10 -51.41 74.19 39.76
C THR A 10 -50.25 73.22 40.03
N THR A 11 -49.85 73.04 41.28
CA THR A 11 -48.77 72.10 41.66
C THR A 11 -49.19 70.65 41.45
N SER A 12 -50.44 70.28 41.76
CA SER A 12 -50.99 68.94 41.53
C SER A 12 -51.09 68.62 40.03
N LEU A 13 -51.54 69.59 39.22
CA LEU A 13 -51.66 69.42 37.78
C LEU A 13 -50.28 69.29 37.11
N LEU A 14 -49.29 70.11 37.53
CA LEU A 14 -47.91 69.96 37.08
C LEU A 14 -47.28 68.63 37.52
N ALA A 15 -47.51 68.19 38.76
CA ALA A 15 -47.04 66.89 39.25
C ALA A 15 -47.65 65.73 38.46
N GLY A 16 -48.95 65.80 38.14
CA GLY A 16 -49.65 64.84 37.29
C GLY A 16 -49.09 64.79 35.86
N LEU A 17 -48.85 65.96 35.26
CA LEU A 17 -48.23 66.06 33.92
C LEU A 17 -46.79 65.54 33.90
N ILE A 18 -45.99 65.86 34.91
CA ILE A 18 -44.61 65.35 35.04
C ILE A 18 -44.64 63.83 35.19
N TRP A 19 -45.54 63.30 36.01
CA TRP A 19 -45.69 61.86 36.20
C TRP A 19 -46.12 61.14 34.91
N LEU A 20 -47.08 61.71 34.17
CA LEU A 20 -47.51 61.20 32.86
C LEU A 20 -46.40 61.29 31.80
N SER A 21 -45.64 62.38 31.76
CA SER A 21 -44.51 62.51 30.84
C SER A 21 -43.39 61.50 31.16
N LYS A 22 -43.16 61.23 32.45
CA LYS A 22 -42.18 60.26 32.92
C LYS A 22 -42.61 58.84 32.54
N SER A 23 -43.88 58.48 32.74
CA SER A 23 -44.39 57.17 32.37
C SER A 23 -44.40 56.97 30.85
N TRP A 24 -44.74 58.00 30.08
CA TRP A 24 -44.68 57.97 28.62
C TRP A 24 -43.24 57.82 28.09
N LEU A 25 -42.30 58.64 28.57
CA LEU A 25 -40.89 58.56 28.18
C LEU A 25 -40.26 57.22 28.57
N LEU A 26 -40.52 56.71 29.78
CA LEU A 26 -40.02 55.41 30.22
C LEU A 26 -40.58 54.27 29.37
N THR A 27 -41.85 54.33 28.99
CA THR A 27 -42.48 53.30 28.16
C THR A 27 -41.86 53.30 26.76
N ARG A 28 -41.60 54.47 26.18
CA ARG A 28 -40.96 54.59 24.86
C ARG A 28 -39.50 54.15 24.86
N LEU A 29 -38.72 54.54 25.88
CA LEU A 29 -37.32 54.11 26.04
C LEU A 29 -37.22 52.59 26.24
N LYS A 30 -38.06 52.01 27.12
CA LYS A 30 -38.12 50.56 27.31
C LYS A 30 -38.53 49.83 26.03
N GLY A 31 -39.50 50.37 25.28
CA GLY A 31 -39.92 49.81 24.00
C GLY A 31 -38.80 49.83 22.95
N SER A 32 -38.04 50.93 22.86
CA SER A 32 -36.91 51.05 21.93
C SER A 32 -35.78 50.08 22.28
N ILE A 33 -35.38 50.03 23.56
CA ILE A 33 -34.30 49.15 24.03
C ILE A 33 -34.69 47.68 23.87
N ALA A 34 -35.95 47.32 24.21
CA ALA A 34 -36.44 45.96 24.03
C ALA A 34 -36.46 45.55 22.55
N HIS A 35 -36.74 46.48 21.64
CA HIS A 35 -36.73 46.21 20.20
C HIS A 35 -35.30 45.95 19.70
N GLU A 36 -34.34 46.80 20.06
CA GLU A 36 -32.93 46.66 19.69
C GLU A 36 -32.35 45.35 20.23
N TYR A 37 -32.60 45.01 21.50
CA TYR A 37 -32.19 43.72 22.05
C TYR A 37 -32.83 42.53 21.34
N ASN A 38 -34.11 42.63 20.96
CA ASN A 38 -34.77 41.54 20.25
C ASN A 38 -34.21 41.37 18.83
N GLU A 39 -33.84 42.46 18.16
CA GLU A 39 -33.17 42.44 16.87
C GLU A 39 -31.75 41.85 16.96
N GLU A 40 -30.97 42.26 17.97
CA GLU A 40 -29.66 41.68 18.24
C GLU A 40 -29.73 40.19 18.57
N LEU A 41 -30.70 39.77 19.38
CA LEU A 41 -30.91 38.36 19.73
C LEU A 41 -31.29 37.52 18.52
N GLU A 42 -32.20 38.00 17.66
CA GLU A 42 -32.54 37.29 16.43
C GLU A 42 -31.38 37.28 15.44
N SER A 43 -30.59 38.36 15.36
CA SER A 43 -29.35 38.41 14.56
C SER A 43 -28.32 37.39 15.06
N LEU A 44 -28.02 37.36 16.35
CA LEU A 44 -27.09 36.40 16.96
C LEU A 44 -27.56 34.97 16.77
N LYS A 45 -28.84 34.69 16.98
CA LYS A 45 -29.44 33.38 16.75
C LYS A 45 -29.36 32.95 15.28
N SER A 46 -29.58 33.89 14.36
CA SER A 46 -29.40 33.65 12.92
C SER A 46 -27.95 33.37 12.55
N GLN A 47 -27.00 34.13 13.12
CA GLN A 47 -25.56 33.92 12.93
C GLN A 47 -25.11 32.57 13.48
N LEU A 48 -25.56 32.20 14.68
CA LEU A 48 -25.28 30.91 15.29
C LEU A 48 -25.80 29.75 14.45
N ARG A 49 -27.04 29.83 13.96
CA ARG A 49 -27.61 28.81 13.06
C ARG A 49 -26.81 28.68 11.76
N LYS A 50 -26.44 29.80 11.15
CA LYS A 50 -25.59 29.81 9.94
C LYS A 50 -24.22 29.19 10.21
N ALA A 51 -23.61 29.52 11.34
CA ALA A 51 -22.33 28.95 11.73
C ALA A 51 -22.45 27.43 11.96
N GLU A 52 -23.48 26.97 12.69
CA GLU A 52 -23.76 25.57 12.92
C GLU A 52 -23.96 24.79 11.61
N ASP A 53 -24.79 25.32 10.70
CA ASP A 53 -25.03 24.71 9.38
C ASP A 53 -23.76 24.64 8.54
N ASN A 54 -22.93 25.69 8.59
CA ASN A 54 -21.64 25.72 7.90
C ASN A 54 -20.67 24.69 8.46
N TYR A 55 -20.54 24.60 9.80
CA TYR A 55 -19.68 23.62 10.45
C TYR A 55 -20.15 22.19 10.15
N LYS A 56 -21.45 21.94 10.19
CA LYS A 56 -22.02 20.63 9.84
C LYS A 56 -21.76 20.26 8.39
N SER A 57 -21.88 21.21 7.47
CA SER A 57 -21.56 21.02 6.05
C SER A 57 -20.07 20.73 5.84
N ASP A 58 -19.19 21.48 6.49
CA ASP A 58 -17.74 21.28 6.41
C ASP A 58 -17.31 19.93 7.00
N LEU A 59 -17.87 19.55 8.15
CA LEU A 59 -17.61 18.25 8.78
C LEU A 59 -18.02 17.10 7.87
N LYS A 60 -19.22 17.17 7.27
CA LYS A 60 -19.68 16.16 6.30
C LYS A 60 -18.78 16.08 5.07
N LYS A 61 -18.32 17.22 4.53
CA LYS A 61 -17.37 17.25 3.41
C LYS A 61 -16.03 16.62 3.78
N LYS A 62 -15.54 16.86 4.99
CA LYS A 62 -14.29 16.28 5.49
C LYS A 62 -14.42 14.77 5.70
N GLU A 63 -15.51 14.31 6.29
CA GLU A 63 -15.81 12.88 6.45
C GLU A 63 -15.86 12.15 5.10
N GLN A 64 -16.61 12.71 4.12
CA GLN A 64 -16.64 12.17 2.76
C GLN A 64 -15.26 12.11 2.11
N ARG A 65 -14.41 13.13 2.32
CA ARG A 65 -13.03 13.11 1.81
C ARG A 65 -12.20 12.02 2.47
N ILE A 66 -12.34 11.81 3.77
CA ILE A 66 -11.64 10.75 4.50
C ILE A 66 -12.06 9.38 3.95
N ASP A 67 -13.36 9.14 3.75
CA ASP A 67 -13.86 7.87 3.21
C ASP A 67 -13.34 7.60 1.78
N VAL A 68 -13.34 8.63 0.93
CA VAL A 68 -12.77 8.52 -0.42
C VAL A 68 -11.27 8.25 -0.36
N LEU A 69 -10.52 8.96 0.49
CA LEU A 69 -9.08 8.73 0.65
C LEU A 69 -8.78 7.32 1.19
N GLN A 70 -9.56 6.84 2.17
CA GLN A 70 -9.38 5.48 2.70
C GLN A 70 -9.67 4.42 1.65
N SER A 71 -10.78 4.54 0.91
CA SER A 71 -11.12 3.60 -0.15
C SER A 71 -10.11 3.63 -1.30
N GLU A 72 -9.64 4.82 -1.70
CA GLU A 72 -8.62 4.99 -2.74
C GLU A 72 -7.28 4.38 -2.30
N VAL A 73 -6.81 4.70 -1.09
CA VAL A 73 -5.56 4.13 -0.54
C VAL A 73 -5.67 2.61 -0.44
N LEU A 74 -6.77 2.07 0.09
CA LEU A 74 -6.98 0.62 0.17
C LEU A 74 -6.99 -0.03 -1.22
N SER A 75 -7.64 0.58 -2.20
CA SER A 75 -7.67 0.07 -3.57
C SER A 75 -6.29 0.10 -4.24
N GLN A 76 -5.51 1.17 -4.03
CA GLN A 76 -4.15 1.29 -4.57
C GLN A 76 -3.20 0.29 -3.90
N VAL A 77 -3.31 0.12 -2.59
CA VAL A 77 -2.52 -0.86 -1.84
C VAL A 77 -2.86 -2.28 -2.31
N SER A 78 -4.15 -2.61 -2.44
CA SER A 78 -4.60 -3.89 -2.99
C SER A 78 -4.04 -4.12 -4.41
N ALA A 79 -4.13 -3.13 -5.30
CA ALA A 79 -3.60 -3.23 -6.66
C ALA A 79 -2.08 -3.46 -6.68
N ARG A 80 -1.32 -2.80 -5.79
CA ARG A 80 0.13 -3.03 -5.62
C ARG A 80 0.41 -4.46 -5.17
N TYR A 81 -0.34 -4.99 -4.20
CA TYR A 81 -0.19 -6.37 -3.76
C TYR A 81 -0.49 -7.36 -4.89
N THR A 82 -1.58 -7.15 -5.65
CA THR A 82 -1.91 -8.02 -6.80
C THR A 82 -0.81 -8.01 -7.85
N ALA A 83 -0.27 -6.84 -8.19
CA ALA A 83 0.84 -6.74 -9.15
C ALA A 83 2.11 -7.42 -8.62
N LEU A 84 2.43 -7.26 -7.33
CA LEU A 84 3.57 -7.93 -6.69
C LEU A 84 3.40 -9.45 -6.72
N TYR A 85 2.25 -9.96 -6.27
CA TYR A 85 1.97 -11.40 -6.23
C TYR A 85 1.97 -12.02 -7.63
N ALA A 86 1.46 -11.31 -8.64
CA ALA A 86 1.55 -11.74 -10.03
C ALA A 86 3.00 -11.91 -10.49
N ARG A 87 3.89 -10.98 -10.11
CA ARG A 87 5.33 -11.09 -10.40
C ARG A 87 6.01 -12.21 -9.63
N GLN A 88 5.66 -12.41 -8.37
CA GLN A 88 6.18 -13.51 -7.57
C GLN A 88 5.76 -14.87 -8.15
N MET A 89 4.51 -15.01 -8.59
CA MET A 89 4.02 -16.23 -9.23
C MET A 89 4.82 -16.54 -10.51
N GLN A 90 4.98 -15.55 -11.39
CA GLN A 90 5.79 -15.69 -12.61
C GLN A 90 7.24 -16.10 -12.28
N ALA A 91 7.84 -15.48 -11.26
CA ALA A 91 9.20 -15.80 -10.85
C ALA A 91 9.33 -17.26 -10.36
N ILE A 92 8.36 -17.75 -9.59
CA ILE A 92 8.30 -19.14 -9.13
C ILE A 92 8.13 -20.09 -10.31
N GLU A 93 7.21 -19.79 -11.25
CA GLU A 93 6.99 -20.60 -12.45
C GLU A 93 8.27 -20.70 -13.30
N ARG A 94 9.00 -19.60 -13.46
CA ARG A 94 10.28 -19.58 -14.19
C ARG A 94 11.39 -20.38 -13.50
N ILE A 95 11.47 -20.32 -12.17
CA ILE A 95 12.41 -21.18 -11.43
C ILE A 95 12.01 -22.64 -11.58
N TRP A 96 10.72 -22.96 -11.53
CA TRP A 96 10.24 -24.32 -11.74
C TRP A 96 10.52 -24.83 -13.14
N GLU A 97 10.30 -24.01 -14.16
CA GLU A 97 10.69 -24.28 -15.55
C GLU A 97 12.19 -24.61 -15.63
N ALA A 98 13.05 -23.81 -14.98
CA ALA A 98 14.47 -24.10 -14.91
C ALA A 98 14.76 -25.43 -14.20
N VAL A 99 14.10 -25.74 -13.07
CA VAL A 99 14.25 -27.03 -12.38
C VAL A 99 13.90 -28.21 -13.29
N VAL A 100 12.83 -28.10 -14.08
CA VAL A 100 12.43 -29.15 -15.03
C VAL A 100 13.49 -29.35 -16.11
N ILE A 101 14.01 -28.25 -16.67
CA ILE A 101 15.08 -28.31 -17.69
C ILE A 101 16.36 -28.90 -17.09
N LEU A 102 16.80 -28.44 -15.92
CA LEU A 102 17.93 -29.01 -15.17
C LEU A 102 17.69 -30.48 -14.80
N GLY A 103 16.44 -30.90 -14.65
CA GLY A 103 16.05 -32.29 -14.44
C GLY A 103 16.54 -33.25 -15.54
N SER A 104 16.72 -32.77 -16.79
CA SER A 104 17.31 -33.57 -17.86
C SER A 104 18.74 -34.03 -17.55
N ALA A 105 19.53 -33.21 -16.85
CA ALA A 105 20.90 -33.52 -16.44
C ALA A 105 20.97 -34.41 -15.18
N LYS A 106 19.84 -34.71 -14.54
CA LYS A 106 19.79 -35.58 -13.35
C LYS A 106 20.28 -36.99 -13.67
N PHE A 107 19.95 -37.51 -14.85
CA PHE A 107 20.42 -38.83 -15.29
C PHE A 107 21.95 -38.87 -15.35
N THR A 108 22.56 -37.86 -15.96
CA THR A 108 24.01 -37.68 -16.00
C THR A 108 24.64 -37.65 -14.60
N SER A 109 24.05 -36.90 -13.67
CA SER A 109 24.52 -36.87 -12.28
C SER A 109 24.42 -38.23 -11.60
N SER A 110 23.36 -39.01 -11.85
CA SER A 110 23.18 -40.34 -11.26
C SER A 110 24.20 -41.34 -11.81
N THR A 111 24.51 -41.29 -13.11
CA THR A 111 25.54 -42.13 -13.71
C THR A 111 26.91 -41.81 -13.12
N MET A 112 27.22 -40.53 -12.91
CA MET A 112 28.51 -40.09 -12.35
C MET A 112 28.74 -40.48 -10.89
N THR A 113 27.70 -40.75 -10.11
CA THR A 113 27.86 -41.28 -8.74
C THR A 113 28.42 -42.70 -8.74
N ASN A 114 28.12 -43.49 -9.78
CA ASN A 114 28.55 -44.89 -9.89
C ASN A 114 29.86 -45.06 -10.66
N VAL A 115 30.35 -44.00 -11.31
CA VAL A 115 31.58 -44.02 -12.10
C VAL A 115 32.75 -43.60 -11.23
N ASN A 116 33.81 -44.42 -11.18
CA ASN A 116 35.08 -44.00 -10.62
C ASN A 116 35.74 -42.99 -11.56
N TYR A 117 35.66 -41.71 -11.20
CA TYR A 117 36.11 -40.61 -12.04
C TYR A 117 37.59 -40.66 -12.40
N GLU A 118 38.46 -41.05 -11.46
CA GLU A 118 39.91 -41.16 -11.71
C GLU A 118 40.21 -42.24 -12.76
N ALA A 119 39.54 -43.38 -12.64
CA ALA A 119 39.63 -44.47 -13.62
C ALA A 119 39.00 -44.07 -14.97
N ALA A 120 37.92 -43.28 -14.94
CA ALA A 120 37.23 -42.82 -16.13
C ALA A 120 38.04 -41.77 -16.91
N ILE A 121 38.72 -40.84 -16.24
CA ILE A 121 39.62 -39.87 -16.91
C ILE A 121 40.75 -40.60 -17.62
N THR A 122 41.43 -41.51 -16.93
CA THR A 122 42.56 -42.24 -17.52
C THR A 122 42.14 -43.12 -18.71
N ALA A 123 40.97 -43.75 -18.62
CA ALA A 123 40.38 -44.51 -19.72
C ALA A 123 39.96 -43.60 -20.89
N THR A 124 39.33 -42.45 -20.64
CA THR A 124 38.90 -41.51 -21.69
C THR A 124 40.06 -40.75 -22.31
N ALA A 125 41.18 -40.56 -21.61
CA ALA A 125 42.40 -40.00 -22.20
C ALA A 125 42.96 -40.90 -23.32
N THR A 126 42.82 -42.23 -23.18
CA THR A 126 43.47 -43.22 -24.06
C THR A 126 42.50 -43.85 -25.08
N ASP A 127 41.24 -44.08 -24.71
CA ASP A 127 40.26 -44.81 -25.52
C ASP A 127 39.12 -43.90 -26.03
N GLN A 128 38.99 -43.82 -27.36
CA GLN A 128 37.91 -43.10 -28.03
C GLN A 128 36.54 -43.73 -27.74
N LYS A 129 36.46 -45.05 -27.50
CA LYS A 129 35.20 -45.73 -27.18
C LYS A 129 34.65 -45.28 -25.84
N ALA A 130 35.54 -45.06 -24.86
CA ALA A 130 35.17 -44.53 -23.55
C ALA A 130 34.59 -43.11 -23.68
N ARG A 131 35.15 -42.25 -24.53
CA ARG A 131 34.60 -40.92 -24.82
C ARG A 131 33.20 -40.99 -25.42
N THR A 132 33.01 -41.84 -26.44
CA THR A 132 31.69 -42.03 -27.07
C THR A 132 30.65 -42.62 -26.13
N PHE A 133 31.05 -43.44 -25.16
CA PHE A 133 30.15 -43.94 -24.12
C PHE A 133 29.58 -42.78 -23.30
N PHE A 134 30.42 -41.86 -22.81
CA PHE A 134 29.96 -40.70 -22.05
C PHE A 134 29.17 -39.70 -22.90
N ASP A 135 29.51 -39.57 -24.18
CA ASP A 135 28.75 -38.72 -25.11
C ASP A 135 27.32 -39.23 -25.32
N ILE A 136 27.16 -40.54 -25.54
CA ILE A 136 25.84 -41.18 -25.74
C ILE A 136 25.05 -41.24 -24.42
N MET A 137 25.70 -41.67 -23.33
CA MET A 137 25.04 -41.90 -22.04
C MET A 137 24.72 -40.61 -21.30
N CYS A 138 25.52 -39.56 -21.48
CA CYS A 138 25.33 -38.28 -20.79
C CYS A 138 25.01 -37.17 -21.79
N LYS A 139 24.03 -37.43 -22.65
CA LYS A 139 23.49 -36.45 -23.57
C LYS A 139 22.52 -35.52 -22.85
N TYR A 140 22.81 -34.23 -22.91
CA TYR A 140 21.95 -33.15 -22.42
C TYR A 140 22.18 -31.93 -23.31
N ASP A 141 21.21 -31.01 -23.34
CA ASP A 141 21.32 -29.77 -24.11
C ASP A 141 21.99 -28.69 -23.24
N THR A 142 23.29 -28.46 -23.47
CA THR A 142 24.09 -27.49 -22.72
C THR A 142 23.59 -26.06 -22.90
N ASP A 143 23.09 -25.71 -24.08
CA ASP A 143 22.59 -24.36 -24.38
C ASP A 143 21.28 -24.10 -23.66
N GLN A 144 20.36 -25.08 -23.69
CA GLN A 144 19.09 -24.99 -22.97
C GLN A 144 19.30 -24.89 -21.46
N LEU A 145 20.27 -25.63 -20.90
CA LEU A 145 20.64 -25.55 -19.48
C LEU A 145 21.20 -24.18 -19.11
N GLY A 146 22.13 -23.64 -19.90
CA GLY A 146 22.72 -22.32 -19.66
C GLY A 146 21.69 -21.20 -19.71
N GLN A 147 20.77 -21.25 -20.67
CA GLN A 147 19.65 -20.31 -20.77
C GLN A 147 18.72 -20.41 -19.57
N ALA A 148 18.33 -21.62 -19.16
CA ALA A 148 17.46 -21.85 -18.02
C ALA A 148 18.06 -21.29 -16.70
N ILE A 149 19.35 -21.50 -16.47
CA ILE A 149 20.07 -20.95 -15.31
C ILE A 149 20.07 -19.43 -15.33
N THR A 150 20.35 -18.85 -16.49
CA THR A 150 20.40 -17.38 -16.66
C THR A 150 19.04 -16.76 -16.40
N LEU A 151 17.98 -17.32 -16.99
CA LEU A 151 16.61 -16.84 -16.80
C LEU A 151 16.15 -16.97 -15.35
N ALA A 152 16.47 -18.08 -14.68
CA ALA A 152 16.17 -18.25 -13.26
C ALA A 152 16.90 -17.22 -12.37
N SER A 153 18.16 -16.89 -12.69
CA SER A 153 18.94 -15.91 -11.92
C SER A 153 18.34 -14.51 -11.93
N GLN A 154 17.66 -14.12 -13.02
CA GLN A 154 16.96 -12.83 -13.13
C GLN A 154 15.74 -12.75 -12.20
N GLN A 155 15.19 -13.90 -11.80
CA GLN A 155 14.00 -13.97 -10.94
C GLN A 155 14.32 -13.94 -9.45
N ARG A 156 15.61 -13.99 -9.06
CA ARG A 156 16.06 -13.99 -7.66
C ARG A 156 15.40 -12.90 -6.78
N PRO A 157 15.20 -11.64 -7.23
CA PRO A 157 14.60 -10.60 -6.38
C PRO A 157 13.15 -10.87 -5.98
N PHE A 158 12.44 -11.71 -6.74
CA PHE A 158 11.00 -11.93 -6.58
C PHE A 158 10.67 -13.24 -5.86
N VAL A 159 11.67 -13.96 -5.38
CA VAL A 159 11.52 -15.29 -4.81
C VAL A 159 12.02 -15.29 -3.36
N SER A 160 11.40 -16.14 -2.54
CA SER A 160 11.83 -16.29 -1.15
C SER A 160 13.29 -16.76 -1.07
N VAL A 161 14.02 -16.29 -0.05
CA VAL A 161 15.43 -16.65 0.18
C VAL A 161 15.60 -18.17 0.30
N ILE A 162 14.65 -18.84 0.95
CA ILE A 162 14.67 -20.29 1.16
C ILE A 162 14.47 -21.03 -0.17
N SER A 163 13.46 -20.65 -0.96
CA SER A 163 13.20 -21.24 -2.27
C SER A 163 14.40 -21.06 -3.20
N TRP A 164 15.02 -19.88 -3.19
CA TRP A 164 16.24 -19.63 -3.95
C TRP A 164 17.42 -20.47 -3.46
N ALA A 165 17.59 -20.65 -2.14
CA ALA A 165 18.64 -21.48 -1.59
C ALA A 165 18.53 -22.94 -2.04
N TYR A 166 17.32 -23.51 -2.05
CA TYR A 166 17.08 -24.87 -2.56
C TYR A 166 17.40 -24.98 -4.05
N TYR A 167 16.94 -24.01 -4.86
CA TYR A 167 17.26 -23.98 -6.29
C TYR A 167 18.77 -23.87 -6.54
N ALA A 168 19.46 -22.97 -5.85
CA ALA A 168 20.89 -22.76 -5.99
C ALA A 168 21.70 -24.01 -5.61
N ALA A 169 21.30 -24.70 -4.53
CA ALA A 169 21.92 -25.97 -4.15
C ALA A 169 21.72 -27.05 -5.22
N TYR A 170 20.50 -27.17 -5.75
CA TYR A 170 20.18 -28.10 -6.83
C TYR A 170 20.99 -27.81 -8.11
N GLN A 171 21.05 -26.54 -8.51
CA GLN A 171 21.86 -26.08 -9.64
C GLN A 171 23.34 -26.40 -9.43
N ALA A 172 23.90 -26.14 -8.25
CA ALA A 172 25.31 -26.38 -7.95
C ALA A 172 25.69 -27.86 -8.07
N ILE A 173 24.86 -28.76 -7.51
CA ILE A 173 25.06 -30.21 -7.60
C ILE A 173 25.08 -30.67 -9.06
N LEU A 174 24.12 -30.21 -9.86
CA LEU A 174 24.04 -30.62 -11.27
C LEU A 174 25.17 -30.03 -12.10
N SER A 175 25.50 -28.75 -11.89
CA SER A 175 26.59 -28.08 -12.61
C SER A 175 27.92 -28.79 -12.38
N TYR A 176 28.18 -29.23 -11.15
CA TYR A 176 29.36 -30.03 -10.82
C TYR A 176 29.42 -31.34 -11.63
N SER A 177 28.32 -32.09 -11.68
CA SER A 177 28.25 -33.34 -12.45
C SER A 177 28.39 -33.12 -13.96
N ILE A 178 27.76 -32.05 -14.49
CA ILE A 178 27.84 -31.65 -15.91
C ILE A 178 29.29 -31.37 -16.30
N VAL A 179 29.99 -30.55 -15.52
CA VAL A 179 31.40 -30.20 -15.78
C VAL A 179 32.29 -31.44 -15.83
N ARG A 180 32.13 -32.36 -14.87
CA ARG A 180 32.91 -33.62 -14.85
C ARG A 180 32.68 -34.47 -16.09
N VAL A 181 31.44 -34.56 -16.55
CA VAL A 181 31.11 -35.30 -17.75
C VAL A 181 31.70 -34.64 -18.99
N GLU A 182 31.67 -33.33 -19.08
CA GLU A 182 32.23 -32.62 -20.23
C GLU A 182 33.75 -32.81 -20.33
N LEU A 183 34.44 -32.84 -19.19
CA LEU A 183 35.86 -33.22 -19.12
C LEU A 183 36.10 -34.66 -19.63
N LEU A 184 35.24 -35.62 -19.25
CA LEU A 184 35.33 -37.00 -19.71
C LEU A 184 35.02 -37.17 -21.21
N LYS A 185 34.11 -36.37 -21.76
CA LYS A 185 33.79 -36.37 -23.21
C LYS A 185 34.96 -35.83 -24.03
N THR A 186 35.57 -34.75 -23.56
CA THR A 186 36.71 -34.12 -24.22
C THR A 186 38.02 -34.88 -24.01
N GLY A 187 38.08 -35.74 -22.99
CA GLY A 187 39.29 -36.47 -22.60
C GLY A 187 40.37 -35.56 -22.00
N VAL A 188 39.97 -34.38 -21.51
CA VAL A 188 40.84 -33.40 -20.87
C VAL A 188 40.64 -33.54 -19.36
N GLY A 189 41.64 -34.08 -18.67
CA GLY A 189 41.67 -34.30 -17.24
C GLY A 189 43.10 -34.46 -16.75
#